data_AF-A0A317CLZ3-F1
#
_entry.id   AF-A0A317CLZ3-F1
#
_cell.length_a   1.000
_cell.length_b   1.000
_cell.length_c   1.000
_cell.angle_alpha   90.00
_cell.angle_beta   90.00
_cell.angle_gamma   90.00
#
_symmetry.space_group_name_H-M   'P 1'
#
loop_
_entity.id
_entity.type
_entity.pdbx_description
1 polymer ?
#
loop_
_entity_poly.entity_id
_entity_poly.type
_entity_poly.pdbx_seq_one_letter_code
_entity_poly.pdbx_strand_id
1 'polypeptide(L)'
;MEWEYGTWTGSFAGFDEVGRQLGEANVLPEWLASPLDDKWTPFRGPGSRKGHPYNIDAFKEMGHCWNDLLLDAATIRHWYSQRYLGMKKTLNARDLFIISSICVSIPSFLLRRKDDPTADGNLPRQSAAGFKVIGGMYAATSRMVSQAHPLLEDAELDVEAFLVFLEDERLLLSPESRACAAPANMIRQILNALINPASDIPVDQGFAYLNDDIERAFDYGVMCARLDLSVLLHWQGLRYYLQMLVAMPEVPLDVIDYLQADPELSLEGSAALHEYVSMTQSILEVVEKEGAEQALIAVLPTEENNASVMSLKEIGVHCFELETVMRKLVCTQQVKLDQILQKSPSALSIKRWSPAPGSLFLKQLFKIAPQLTGSIRE
;
A
#
# COMPACT_ATOMS: atom_id res chain seq x y z
N MET A 1 2.09 -0.96 -13.14
CA MET A 1 2.72 -1.65 -12.00
C MET A 1 2.30 -1.02 -10.68
N GLU A 2 2.87 0.10 -10.22
CA GLU A 2 2.50 0.73 -8.93
C GLU A 2 1.00 1.04 -8.88
N TRP A 3 0.45 1.56 -9.98
CA TRP A 3 -0.97 1.84 -10.12
C TRP A 3 -1.88 0.63 -10.27
N GLU A 4 -1.34 -0.52 -10.70
CA GLU A 4 -2.15 -1.69 -11.07
C GLU A 4 -2.16 -2.73 -9.97
N TYR A 5 -1.04 -2.86 -9.27
CA TYR A 5 -0.84 -3.91 -8.27
C TYR A 5 -0.56 -3.33 -6.88
N GLY A 6 -0.33 -2.02 -6.77
CA GLY A 6 0.08 -1.35 -5.53
C GLY A 6 1.58 -1.45 -5.27
N THR A 7 2.03 -0.69 -4.28
CA THR A 7 3.44 -0.62 -3.86
C THR A 7 4.01 -1.99 -3.46
N TRP A 8 3.21 -2.74 -2.71
CA TRP A 8 3.57 -3.98 -2.06
C TRP A 8 3.90 -5.11 -3.04
N THR A 9 3.07 -5.28 -4.06
CA THR A 9 3.16 -6.41 -5.01
C THR A 9 4.20 -6.18 -6.10
N GLY A 10 4.66 -4.93 -6.29
CA GLY A 10 5.48 -4.53 -7.42
C GLY A 10 6.82 -5.28 -7.55
N SER A 11 7.36 -5.78 -6.43
CA SER A 11 8.64 -6.50 -6.39
C SER A 11 8.51 -7.96 -5.97
N PHE A 12 7.29 -8.46 -5.75
CA PHE A 12 7.05 -9.81 -5.22
C PHE A 12 7.68 -10.90 -6.08
N ALA A 13 7.61 -10.75 -7.39
CA ALA A 13 8.13 -11.75 -8.32
C ALA A 13 9.65 -11.73 -8.46
N GLY A 14 10.33 -10.68 -7.98
CA GLY A 14 11.78 -10.54 -8.11
C GLY A 14 12.55 -11.47 -7.18
N PHE A 15 13.81 -11.72 -7.55
CA PHE A 15 14.74 -12.58 -6.84
C PHE A 15 15.94 -11.81 -6.29
N ASP A 16 16.42 -12.24 -5.13
CA ASP A 16 17.65 -11.76 -4.52
C ASP A 16 18.90 -12.51 -5.02
N GLU A 17 20.07 -12.01 -4.60
CA GLU A 17 21.39 -12.55 -4.92
C GLU A 17 21.64 -14.00 -4.44
N VAL A 18 20.76 -14.53 -3.59
CA VAL A 18 20.79 -15.94 -3.16
C VAL A 18 19.73 -16.79 -3.85
N GLY A 19 19.06 -16.24 -4.86
CA GLY A 19 18.11 -16.93 -5.73
C GLY A 19 16.72 -17.09 -5.12
N ARG A 20 16.34 -16.23 -4.15
CA ARG A 20 15.07 -16.35 -3.44
C ARG A 20 14.10 -15.25 -3.83
N GLN A 21 12.85 -15.66 -4.02
CA GLN A 21 11.78 -14.77 -4.43
C GLN A 21 11.31 -13.91 -3.24
N LEU A 22 11.09 -12.62 -3.46
CA LEU A 22 10.77 -11.65 -2.40
C LEU A 22 9.41 -11.92 -1.74
N GLY A 23 8.38 -12.19 -2.54
CA GLY A 23 7.01 -12.39 -2.05
C GLY A 23 6.78 -13.74 -1.37
N GLU A 24 7.65 -14.73 -1.60
CA GLU A 24 7.51 -16.12 -1.14
C GLU A 24 6.08 -16.67 -1.37
N ALA A 25 5.35 -17.00 -0.30
CA ALA A 25 3.98 -17.52 -0.36
C ALA A 25 2.91 -16.44 -0.62
N ASN A 26 3.32 -15.21 -0.92
CA ASN A 26 2.42 -14.09 -1.21
C ASN A 26 2.56 -13.58 -2.64
N VAL A 27 3.36 -14.23 -3.50
CA VAL A 27 3.61 -13.73 -4.87
C VAL A 27 2.31 -13.59 -5.65
N LEU A 28 2.10 -12.41 -6.22
CA LEU A 28 0.94 -12.07 -7.02
C LEU A 28 1.35 -11.53 -8.40
N PRO A 29 0.67 -11.94 -9.48
CA PRO A 29 -0.28 -13.06 -9.53
C PRO A 29 0.40 -14.41 -9.25
N GLU A 30 -0.35 -15.39 -8.72
CA GLU A 30 0.17 -16.68 -8.23
C GLU A 30 1.00 -17.44 -9.27
N TRP A 31 0.72 -17.29 -10.57
CA TRP A 31 1.47 -17.97 -11.63
C TRP A 31 2.90 -17.44 -11.81
N LEU A 32 3.28 -16.34 -11.17
CA LEU A 32 4.67 -15.87 -11.04
C LEU A 32 5.40 -16.48 -9.84
N ALA A 33 4.69 -17.17 -8.95
CA ALA A 33 5.32 -17.84 -7.82
C ALA A 33 6.21 -18.97 -8.34
N SER A 34 7.48 -18.92 -8.00
CA SER A 34 8.39 -20.03 -8.26
C SER A 34 8.11 -21.14 -7.24
N PRO A 35 8.03 -22.42 -7.65
CA PRO A 35 7.92 -23.52 -6.71
C PRO A 35 9.13 -23.49 -5.77
N LEU A 36 8.87 -23.13 -4.52
CA LEU A 36 9.88 -23.02 -3.49
C LEU A 36 10.28 -24.43 -3.04
N ASP A 37 11.53 -24.83 -3.31
CA ASP A 37 12.19 -25.99 -2.65
C ASP A 37 12.52 -25.68 -1.15
N ASP A 38 11.87 -24.66 -0.59
CA ASP A 38 12.06 -24.16 0.75
C ASP A 38 11.63 -25.18 1.80
N LYS A 39 12.31 -25.17 2.93
CA LYS A 39 11.96 -26.03 4.07
C LYS A 39 10.90 -25.35 4.93
N TRP A 40 9.77 -26.04 5.08
CA TRP A 40 8.66 -25.60 5.92
C TRP A 40 8.58 -26.43 7.20
N THR A 41 8.40 -25.77 8.34
CA THR A 41 8.25 -26.45 9.63
C THR A 41 7.12 -25.84 10.46
N PRO A 42 6.39 -26.62 11.30
CA PRO A 42 5.33 -26.07 12.13
C PRO A 42 5.84 -25.01 13.11
N PHE A 43 5.16 -23.87 13.15
CA PHE A 43 5.43 -22.81 14.12
C PHE A 43 5.01 -23.26 15.52
N ARG A 44 5.95 -23.21 16.47
CA ARG A 44 5.76 -23.69 17.84
C ARG A 44 5.30 -22.62 18.84
N GLY A 45 5.25 -21.36 18.42
CA GLY A 45 4.81 -20.26 19.26
C GLY A 45 3.28 -20.19 19.44
N PRO A 46 2.80 -19.29 20.31
CA PRO A 46 1.37 -19.06 20.55
C PRO A 46 0.72 -18.26 19.40
N GLY A 47 -0.57 -17.95 19.57
CA GLY A 47 -1.32 -17.06 18.68
C GLY A 47 -1.88 -17.74 17.43
N SER A 48 -2.28 -16.92 16.46
CA SER A 48 -2.87 -17.30 15.17
C SER A 48 -1.98 -18.28 14.38
N ARG A 49 -0.66 -18.21 14.56
CA ARG A 49 0.32 -19.05 13.86
C ARG A 49 0.46 -20.47 14.41
N LYS A 50 -0.13 -20.79 15.56
CA LYS A 50 0.15 -22.05 16.26
C LYS A 50 -0.11 -23.27 15.37
N GLY A 51 0.95 -24.04 15.09
CA GLY A 51 0.89 -25.24 14.26
C GLY A 51 0.93 -24.99 12.76
N HIS A 52 0.79 -23.76 12.29
CA HIS A 52 0.90 -23.40 10.88
C HIS A 52 2.37 -23.46 10.42
N PRO A 53 2.65 -23.91 9.19
CA PRO A 53 4.02 -24.01 8.69
C PRO A 53 4.61 -22.64 8.37
N TYR A 54 5.86 -22.39 8.78
CA TYR A 54 6.64 -21.23 8.36
C TYR A 54 7.90 -21.66 7.59
N ASN A 55 8.41 -20.75 6.77
CA ASN A 55 9.60 -20.95 5.96
C ASN A 55 10.88 -20.78 6.82
N ILE A 56 11.56 -21.89 7.13
CA ILE A 56 12.76 -21.83 7.98
C ILE A 56 13.95 -21.20 7.27
N ASP A 57 14.01 -21.32 5.94
CA ASP A 57 15.11 -20.77 5.17
C ASP A 57 14.95 -19.25 5.08
N ALA A 58 13.72 -18.74 4.96
CA ALA A 58 13.41 -17.30 5.10
C ALA A 58 13.82 -16.77 6.47
N PHE A 59 13.47 -17.52 7.52
CA PHE A 59 13.85 -17.17 8.88
C PHE A 59 15.35 -17.05 9.08
N LYS A 60 16.11 -18.03 8.59
CA LYS A 60 17.57 -18.02 8.67
C LYS A 60 18.14 -16.84 7.93
N GLU A 61 17.65 -16.56 6.73
CA GLU A 61 18.09 -15.41 5.95
C GLU A 61 17.91 -14.09 6.69
N MET A 62 16.72 -13.83 7.24
CA MET A 62 16.50 -12.64 8.07
C MET A 62 17.47 -12.59 9.26
N GLY A 63 17.77 -13.75 9.86
CA GLY A 63 18.76 -13.86 10.94
C GLY A 63 20.19 -13.49 10.54
N HIS A 64 20.60 -13.71 9.28
CA HIS A 64 21.94 -13.34 8.82
C HIS A 64 22.13 -11.83 8.70
N CYS A 65 21.07 -11.10 8.34
CA CYS A 65 21.10 -9.65 8.14
C CYS A 65 20.51 -8.87 9.32
N TRP A 66 20.15 -9.52 10.43
CA TRP A 66 19.28 -8.93 11.44
C TRP A 66 19.79 -7.60 12.02
N ASN A 67 21.09 -7.51 12.32
CA ASN A 67 21.68 -6.26 12.82
C ASN A 67 21.62 -5.14 11.78
N ASP A 68 21.88 -5.46 10.51
CA ASP A 68 21.80 -4.51 9.41
C ASP A 68 20.35 -4.05 9.19
N LEU A 69 19.37 -4.94 9.39
CA LEU A 69 17.94 -4.58 9.34
C LEU A 69 17.51 -3.66 10.48
N LEU A 70 18.04 -3.86 11.69
CA LEU A 70 17.80 -2.94 12.81
C LEU A 70 18.47 -1.57 12.56
N LEU A 71 19.63 -1.57 11.93
CA LEU A 71 20.33 -0.35 11.51
C LEU A 71 19.55 0.40 10.41
N ASP A 72 19.05 -0.31 9.41
CA ASP A 72 18.17 0.24 8.36
C ASP A 72 16.92 0.87 8.96
N ALA A 73 16.28 0.18 9.92
CA ALA A 73 15.11 0.70 10.64
C ALA A 73 15.41 2.00 11.41
N ALA A 74 16.53 2.04 12.15
CA ALA A 74 16.94 3.26 12.84
C ALA A 74 17.28 4.39 11.87
N THR A 75 17.88 4.04 10.73
CA THR A 75 18.26 5.00 9.67
C THR A 75 17.02 5.60 9.01
N ILE A 76 16.05 4.78 8.58
CA ILE A 76 14.82 5.32 7.97
C ILE A 76 14.03 6.17 8.96
N ARG A 77 14.01 5.77 10.24
CA ARG A 77 13.42 6.57 11.30
C ARG A 77 14.08 7.93 11.40
N HIS A 78 15.41 7.99 11.41
CA HIS A 78 16.17 9.24 11.48
C HIS A 78 15.81 10.16 10.31
N TRP A 79 15.89 9.65 9.08
CA TRP A 79 15.57 10.38 7.86
C TRP A 79 14.13 10.90 7.84
N TYR A 80 13.17 10.05 8.17
CA TYR A 80 11.76 10.43 8.27
C TYR A 80 11.54 11.54 9.30
N SER A 81 12.19 11.42 10.46
CA SER A 81 12.08 12.42 11.53
C SER A 81 12.66 13.77 11.13
N GLN A 82 13.82 13.78 10.46
CA GLN A 82 14.44 15.00 9.96
C GLN A 82 13.53 15.72 8.96
N ARG A 83 12.87 14.96 8.08
CA ARG A 83 12.06 15.53 7.00
C ARG A 83 10.68 16.00 7.42
N TYR A 84 10.00 15.28 8.33
CA TYR A 84 8.56 15.50 8.56
C TYR A 84 8.14 15.78 10.01
N LEU A 85 8.81 15.19 11.01
CA LEU A 85 8.30 15.22 12.39
C LEU A 85 9.10 16.14 13.33
N GLY A 86 10.33 16.48 12.96
CA GLY A 86 11.34 16.94 13.91
C GLY A 86 11.82 15.80 14.83
N MET A 87 13.00 15.95 15.42
CA MET A 87 13.69 14.86 16.15
C MET A 87 13.05 14.46 17.49
N LYS A 88 12.06 15.21 18.00
CA LYS A 88 11.49 15.01 19.35
C LYS A 88 10.11 14.36 19.37
N LYS A 89 9.48 14.15 18.21
CA LYS A 89 8.13 13.60 18.13
C LYS A 89 8.19 12.07 18.08
N THR A 90 7.35 11.44 18.90
CA THR A 90 7.13 9.98 18.87
C THR A 90 6.29 9.61 17.66
N LEU A 91 6.50 8.39 17.13
CA LEU A 91 5.75 7.93 15.97
C LEU A 91 4.33 7.51 16.37
N ASN A 92 3.37 7.74 15.48
CA ASN A 92 2.05 7.12 15.52
C ASN A 92 1.92 6.05 14.41
N ALA A 93 0.75 5.39 14.30
CA ALA A 93 0.55 4.35 13.30
C ALA A 93 0.52 4.87 11.85
N ARG A 94 0.16 6.14 11.61
CA ARG A 94 0.25 6.77 10.28
C ARG A 94 1.70 6.99 9.87
N ASP A 95 2.55 7.38 10.80
CA ASP A 95 3.98 7.47 10.55
C ASP A 95 4.56 6.10 10.20
N LEU A 96 4.14 5.05 10.92
CA LEU A 96 4.52 3.68 10.61
C LEU A 96 4.02 3.25 9.22
N PHE A 97 2.81 3.65 8.80
CA PHE A 97 2.33 3.42 7.44
C PHE A 97 3.26 4.02 6.39
N ILE A 98 3.68 5.27 6.55
CA ILE A 98 4.57 5.93 5.59
C ILE A 98 5.96 5.27 5.59
N ILE A 99 6.56 5.07 6.78
CA ILE A 99 7.89 4.47 6.90
C ILE A 99 7.91 3.05 6.32
N SER A 100 6.91 2.23 6.66
CA SER A 100 6.83 0.87 6.15
C SER A 100 6.60 0.86 4.63
N SER A 101 5.76 1.75 4.09
CA SER A 101 5.59 1.97 2.64
C SER A 101 6.92 2.30 1.96
N ILE A 102 7.74 3.16 2.56
CA ILE A 102 9.06 3.49 2.00
C ILE A 102 9.95 2.26 1.95
N CYS A 103 10.10 1.56 3.08
CA CYS A 103 10.97 0.39 3.17
C CYS A 103 10.58 -0.73 2.20
N VAL A 104 9.28 -1.04 2.07
CA VAL A 104 8.83 -2.10 1.14
C VAL A 104 8.93 -1.68 -0.32
N SER A 105 9.01 -0.37 -0.61
CA SER A 105 9.22 0.14 -1.96
C SER A 105 10.66 0.01 -2.46
N ILE A 106 11.64 -0.13 -1.56
CA ILE A 106 13.07 -0.11 -1.90
C ILE A 106 13.46 -1.15 -2.96
N PRO A 107 13.05 -2.44 -2.86
CA PRO A 107 13.37 -3.40 -3.91
C PRO A 107 12.75 -3.03 -5.26
N SER A 108 11.53 -2.48 -5.26
CA SER A 108 10.89 -2.00 -6.49
C SER A 108 11.68 -0.84 -7.10
N PHE A 109 12.19 0.09 -6.29
CA PHE A 109 13.07 1.16 -6.77
C PHE A 109 14.33 0.60 -7.43
N LEU A 110 15.05 -0.29 -6.74
CA LEU A 110 16.29 -0.91 -7.23
C LEU A 110 16.10 -1.64 -8.56
N LEU A 111 15.03 -2.43 -8.70
CA LEU A 111 14.69 -3.13 -9.94
C LEU A 111 14.33 -2.19 -11.10
N ARG A 112 13.86 -0.97 -10.82
CA ARG A 112 13.17 -0.12 -11.81
C ARG A 112 13.89 1.17 -12.17
N ARG A 113 14.87 1.63 -11.40
CA ARG A 113 15.65 2.84 -11.72
C ARG A 113 16.37 2.65 -13.05
N LYS A 114 16.37 3.67 -13.91
CA LYS A 114 16.89 3.56 -15.29
C LYS A 114 18.41 3.53 -15.35
N ASP A 115 19.04 4.31 -14.51
CA ASP A 115 20.47 4.61 -14.51
C ASP A 115 21.32 3.40 -14.12
N ASP A 116 20.86 2.61 -13.16
CA ASP A 116 21.53 1.37 -12.72
C ASP A 116 20.51 0.34 -12.19
N PRO A 117 19.64 -0.23 -13.04
CA PRO A 117 18.65 -1.19 -12.59
C PRO A 117 19.35 -2.43 -12.03
N THR A 118 19.01 -2.80 -10.79
CA THR A 118 19.44 -4.08 -10.24
C THR A 118 18.79 -5.21 -11.03
N ALA A 119 19.62 -6.08 -11.62
CA ALA A 119 19.11 -7.22 -12.37
C ALA A 119 18.34 -8.18 -11.44
N ASP A 120 17.33 -8.85 -11.99
CA ASP A 120 16.60 -9.88 -11.28
C ASP A 120 17.55 -11.03 -10.87
N GLY A 121 17.46 -11.47 -9.62
CA GLY A 121 18.42 -12.41 -9.02
C GLY A 121 19.71 -11.76 -8.51
N ASN A 122 19.82 -10.43 -8.52
CA ASN A 122 20.93 -9.67 -7.94
C ASN A 122 20.46 -8.62 -6.92
N LEU A 123 19.20 -8.67 -6.44
CA LEU A 123 18.77 -7.79 -5.35
C LEU A 123 19.63 -8.03 -4.10
N PRO A 124 20.12 -6.98 -3.43
CA PRO A 124 20.91 -7.13 -2.21
C PRO A 124 20.13 -7.94 -1.18
N ARG A 125 20.78 -8.94 -0.57
CA ARG A 125 20.12 -9.82 0.41
C ARG A 125 19.50 -9.05 1.57
N GLN A 126 20.16 -7.99 2.03
CA GLN A 126 19.64 -7.10 3.07
C GLN A 126 18.33 -6.41 2.64
N SER A 127 18.23 -5.97 1.38
CA SER A 127 17.02 -5.35 0.84
C SER A 127 15.87 -6.36 0.78
N ALA A 128 16.14 -7.58 0.30
CA ALA A 128 15.14 -8.64 0.24
C ALA A 128 14.68 -9.11 1.63
N ALA A 129 15.61 -9.23 2.59
CA ALA A 129 15.27 -9.54 3.98
C ALA A 129 14.45 -8.42 4.64
N GLY A 130 14.83 -7.16 4.39
CA GLY A 130 14.11 -5.98 4.88
C GLY A 130 12.68 -5.91 4.36
N PHE A 131 12.48 -6.23 3.08
CA PHE A 131 11.16 -6.35 2.47
C PHE A 131 10.27 -7.36 3.20
N LYS A 132 10.80 -8.55 3.51
CA LYS A 132 10.07 -9.61 4.23
C LYS A 132 9.72 -9.19 5.67
N VAL A 133 10.67 -8.56 6.37
CA VAL A 133 10.50 -8.14 7.77
C VAL A 133 9.50 -6.99 7.90
N ILE A 134 9.71 -5.90 7.14
CA ILE A 134 8.86 -4.72 7.21
C ILE A 134 7.50 -4.97 6.54
N GLY A 135 7.43 -5.95 5.65
CA GLY A 135 6.22 -6.32 4.96
C GLY A 135 5.01 -6.61 5.82
N GLY A 136 5.21 -7.31 6.95
CA GLY A 136 4.14 -7.53 7.91
C GLY A 136 3.63 -6.24 8.54
N MET A 137 4.51 -5.25 8.76
CA MET A 137 4.12 -3.95 9.27
C MET A 137 3.34 -3.16 8.23
N TYR A 138 3.84 -3.13 6.98
CA TYR A 138 3.14 -2.48 5.88
C TYR A 138 1.75 -3.08 5.70
N ALA A 139 1.63 -4.42 5.66
CA ALA A 139 0.34 -5.09 5.54
C ALA A 139 -0.62 -4.72 6.67
N ALA A 140 -0.11 -4.63 7.90
CA ALA A 140 -0.91 -4.23 9.07
C ALA A 140 -1.35 -2.77 9.02
N THR A 141 -0.43 -1.84 8.76
CA THR A 141 -0.79 -0.42 8.65
C THR A 141 -1.65 -0.14 7.43
N SER A 142 -1.44 -0.84 6.31
CA SER A 142 -2.32 -0.77 5.14
C SER A 142 -3.72 -1.31 5.47
N ARG A 143 -3.82 -2.41 6.22
CA ARG A 143 -5.11 -2.91 6.74
C ARG A 143 -5.79 -1.88 7.61
N MET A 144 -5.08 -1.27 8.56
CA MET A 144 -5.61 -0.18 9.39
C MET A 144 -6.14 0.98 8.53
N VAL A 145 -5.37 1.41 7.53
CA VAL A 145 -5.74 2.49 6.60
C VAL A 145 -6.99 2.10 5.80
N SER A 146 -7.06 0.86 5.31
CA SER A 146 -8.23 0.33 4.59
C SER A 146 -9.50 0.15 5.45
N GLN A 147 -9.38 0.26 6.78
CA GLN A 147 -10.49 0.17 7.73
C GLN A 147 -10.77 1.50 8.42
N ALA A 148 -10.01 2.58 8.10
CA ALA A 148 -9.98 3.82 8.88
C ALA A 148 -9.84 3.55 10.40
N HIS A 149 -8.97 2.61 10.77
CA HIS A 149 -8.91 2.05 12.12
C HIS A 149 -8.51 3.10 13.18
N PRO A 150 -9.10 3.11 14.39
CA PRO A 150 -8.80 4.09 15.45
C PRO A 150 -7.33 4.16 15.89
N LEU A 151 -6.55 3.10 15.69
CA LEU A 151 -5.10 3.12 15.95
C LEU A 151 -4.33 4.14 15.08
N LEU A 152 -4.94 4.67 14.01
CA LEU A 152 -4.38 5.72 13.17
C LEU A 152 -4.59 7.14 13.71
N GLU A 153 -5.29 7.29 14.84
CA GLU A 153 -5.42 8.58 15.51
C GLU A 153 -4.06 9.14 16.00
N ASP A 154 -4.03 10.39 16.45
CA ASP A 154 -2.83 11.15 16.83
C ASP A 154 -2.06 10.61 18.05
N ALA A 155 -2.39 9.41 18.55
CA ALA A 155 -1.74 8.78 19.69
C ALA A 155 -0.37 8.21 19.33
N GLU A 156 0.53 8.18 20.31
CA GLU A 156 1.80 7.46 20.19
C GLU A 156 1.54 5.97 19.90
N LEU A 157 2.37 5.39 19.04
CA LEU A 157 2.24 4.00 18.63
C LEU A 157 2.44 3.04 19.81
N ASP A 158 1.36 2.41 20.25
CA ASP A 158 1.40 1.32 21.22
C ASP A 158 1.79 0.01 20.52
N VAL A 159 3.02 -0.46 20.79
CA VAL A 159 3.57 -1.70 20.25
C VAL A 159 2.72 -2.92 20.62
N GLU A 160 2.18 -2.98 21.84
CA GLU A 160 1.39 -4.13 22.27
C GLU A 160 0.00 -4.11 21.61
N ALA A 161 -0.64 -2.95 21.50
CA ALA A 161 -1.88 -2.82 20.74
C ALA A 161 -1.69 -3.20 19.26
N PHE A 162 -0.56 -2.82 18.66
CA PHE A 162 -0.20 -3.22 17.29
C PHE A 162 -0.01 -4.74 17.16
N LEU A 163 0.64 -5.38 18.12
CA LEU A 163 0.80 -6.85 18.14
C LEU A 163 -0.54 -7.58 18.33
N VAL A 164 -1.44 -7.04 19.15
CA VAL A 164 -2.80 -7.59 19.30
C VAL A 164 -3.56 -7.48 17.97
N PHE A 165 -3.51 -6.32 17.32
CA PHE A 165 -4.12 -6.12 16.00
C PHE A 165 -3.62 -7.12 14.96
N LEU A 166 -2.32 -7.39 14.91
CA LEU A 166 -1.73 -8.40 14.02
C LEU A 166 -2.32 -9.80 14.23
N GLU A 167 -2.59 -10.19 15.48
CA GLU A 167 -3.16 -11.50 15.81
C GLU A 167 -4.67 -11.55 15.53
N ASP A 168 -5.41 -10.49 15.88
CA ASP A 168 -6.87 -10.40 15.69
C ASP A 168 -7.25 -10.38 14.21
N GLU A 169 -6.52 -9.61 13.39
CA GLU A 169 -6.70 -9.57 11.93
C GLU A 169 -6.03 -10.75 11.21
N ARG A 170 -5.40 -11.67 11.95
CA ARG A 170 -4.68 -12.85 11.43
C ARG A 170 -3.63 -12.52 10.38
N LEU A 171 -3.01 -11.34 10.47
CA LEU A 171 -2.03 -10.84 9.49
C LEU A 171 -0.66 -11.54 9.58
N LEU A 172 -0.50 -12.41 10.57
CA LEU A 172 0.67 -13.28 10.71
C LEU A 172 0.51 -14.60 9.94
N LEU A 173 -0.56 -14.73 9.16
CA LEU A 173 -0.81 -15.84 8.24
C LEU A 173 -0.95 -15.30 6.81
N SER A 174 -0.33 -15.99 5.85
CA SER A 174 -0.62 -15.77 4.43
C SER A 174 -2.03 -16.28 4.08
N PRO A 175 -2.58 -15.94 2.89
CA PRO A 175 -3.85 -16.48 2.42
C PRO A 175 -3.91 -18.02 2.42
N GLU A 176 -2.78 -18.67 2.17
CA GLU A 176 -2.60 -20.14 2.20
C GLU A 176 -2.34 -20.69 3.62
N SER A 177 -2.55 -19.88 4.65
CA SER A 177 -2.30 -20.23 6.05
C SER A 177 -0.84 -20.60 6.34
N ARG A 178 0.12 -19.96 5.67
CA ARG A 178 1.55 -20.03 6.00
C ARG A 178 1.88 -19.00 7.07
N ALA A 179 2.56 -19.42 8.13
CA ALA A 179 2.90 -18.55 9.24
C ALA A 179 4.07 -17.63 8.93
N CYS A 180 3.94 -16.37 9.36
CA CYS A 180 5.07 -15.47 9.52
C CYS A 180 6.08 -16.07 10.49
N ALA A 181 7.33 -16.16 10.04
CA ALA A 181 8.41 -16.83 10.76
C ALA A 181 8.93 -16.03 11.97
N ALA A 182 8.76 -14.71 11.98
CA ALA A 182 9.35 -13.85 12.99
C ALA A 182 8.67 -14.05 14.37
N PRO A 183 9.40 -14.48 15.42
CA PRO A 183 8.86 -14.54 16.77
C PRO A 183 8.55 -13.13 17.30
N ALA A 184 7.65 -13.04 18.28
CA ALA A 184 7.14 -11.75 18.76
C ALA A 184 8.22 -10.82 19.33
N ASN A 185 9.33 -11.36 19.85
CA ASN A 185 10.47 -10.55 20.30
C ASN A 185 11.23 -9.90 19.14
N MET A 186 11.36 -10.57 17.99
CA MET A 186 11.96 -9.96 16.79
C MET A 186 11.08 -8.85 16.25
N ILE A 187 9.75 -9.05 16.19
CA ILE A 187 8.80 -8.00 15.79
C ILE A 187 8.93 -6.76 16.69
N ARG A 188 9.02 -6.95 18.02
CA ARG A 188 9.26 -5.84 18.96
C ARG A 188 10.59 -5.14 18.73
N GLN A 189 11.67 -5.89 18.46
CA GLN A 189 12.99 -5.30 18.23
C GLN A 189 12.99 -4.37 17.01
N ILE A 190 12.42 -4.81 15.89
CA ILE A 190 12.37 -3.98 14.68
C ILE A 190 11.41 -2.79 14.84
N LEU A 191 10.26 -2.95 15.54
CA LEU A 191 9.39 -1.82 15.89
C LEU A 191 10.10 -0.82 16.79
N ASN A 192 10.86 -1.27 17.79
CA ASN A 192 11.63 -0.38 18.66
C ASN A 192 12.71 0.37 17.90
N ALA A 193 13.39 -0.28 16.94
CA ALA A 193 14.36 0.39 16.07
C ALA A 193 13.71 1.48 15.20
N LEU A 194 12.45 1.30 14.79
CA LEU A 194 11.67 2.30 14.07
C LEU A 194 11.12 3.41 14.98
N ILE A 195 10.67 3.10 16.20
CA ILE A 195 9.96 4.08 17.05
C ILE A 195 10.97 4.92 17.84
N ASN A 196 11.86 4.23 18.54
CA ASN A 196 12.79 4.81 19.51
C ASN A 196 14.18 4.14 19.38
N PRO A 197 14.89 4.39 18.26
CA PRO A 197 16.24 3.88 18.09
C PRO A 197 17.17 4.40 19.19
N ALA A 198 18.15 3.60 19.59
CA ALA A 198 19.17 4.04 20.52
C ALA A 198 19.97 5.22 19.93
N SER A 199 20.35 6.18 20.77
CA SER A 199 20.94 7.46 20.34
C SER A 199 22.34 7.33 19.71
N ASP A 200 23.01 6.21 19.94
CA ASP A 200 24.37 5.90 19.50
C ASP A 200 24.41 5.02 18.23
N ILE A 201 23.26 4.72 17.61
CA ILE A 201 23.20 3.95 16.37
C ILE A 201 23.83 4.78 15.22
N PRO A 202 24.75 4.20 14.42
CA PRO A 202 25.41 4.89 13.31
C PRO A 202 24.49 4.99 12.09
N VAL A 203 23.46 5.85 12.16
CA VAL A 203 22.43 6.00 11.12
C VAL A 203 22.95 6.39 9.73
N ASP A 204 24.21 6.83 9.61
CA ASP A 204 24.90 7.08 8.35
C ASP A 204 25.35 5.79 7.63
N GLN A 205 25.29 4.64 8.30
CA GLN A 205 25.70 3.33 7.77
C GLN A 205 24.52 2.46 7.33
N GLY A 206 23.28 2.85 7.64
CA GLY A 206 22.11 2.12 7.17
C GLY A 206 21.89 2.27 5.67
N PHE A 207 21.23 1.29 5.08
CA PHE A 207 20.98 1.18 3.64
C PHE A 207 22.24 1.31 2.79
N ALA A 208 23.38 0.77 3.25
CA ALA A 208 24.66 0.87 2.55
C ALA A 208 24.58 0.42 1.07
N TYR A 209 23.68 -0.52 0.75
CA TYR A 209 23.45 -0.98 -0.63
C TYR A 209 22.77 0.05 -1.55
N LEU A 210 22.20 1.13 -1.03
CA LEU A 210 21.63 2.23 -1.83
C LEU A 210 22.70 3.23 -2.29
N ASN A 211 23.85 3.31 -1.60
CA ASN A 211 24.87 4.34 -1.86
C ASN A 211 24.24 5.74 -1.93
N ASP A 212 24.52 6.49 -2.99
CA ASP A 212 24.03 7.86 -3.21
C ASP A 212 22.52 7.93 -3.56
N ASP A 213 21.83 6.80 -3.75
CA ASP A 213 20.42 6.77 -4.13
C ASP A 213 19.43 6.76 -2.96
N ILE A 214 19.90 6.84 -1.71
CA ILE A 214 19.02 6.77 -0.53
C ILE A 214 17.90 7.82 -0.56
N GLU A 215 18.19 9.06 -0.99
CA GLU A 215 17.18 10.12 -1.11
C GLU A 215 16.13 9.80 -2.17
N ARG A 216 16.57 9.30 -3.34
CA ARG A 216 15.68 8.92 -4.44
C ARG A 216 14.80 7.73 -4.07
N ALA A 217 15.37 6.74 -3.38
CA ALA A 217 14.62 5.59 -2.88
C ALA A 217 13.58 6.01 -1.84
N PHE A 218 13.93 6.95 -0.96
CA PHE A 218 13.01 7.54 0.01
C PHE A 218 11.86 8.28 -0.70
N ASP A 219 12.16 9.15 -1.66
CA ASP A 219 11.17 9.88 -2.45
C ASP A 219 10.25 8.93 -3.24
N TYR A 220 10.82 7.87 -3.81
CA TYR A 220 10.05 6.80 -4.47
C TYR A 220 9.07 6.15 -3.48
N GLY A 221 9.53 5.83 -2.28
CA GLY A 221 8.71 5.27 -1.22
C GLY A 221 7.56 6.18 -0.74
N VAL A 222 7.82 7.48 -0.59
CA VAL A 222 6.79 8.47 -0.27
C VAL A 222 5.77 8.59 -1.39
N MET A 223 6.24 8.56 -2.66
CA MET A 223 5.35 8.55 -3.81
C MET A 223 4.41 7.33 -3.74
N CYS A 224 4.96 6.14 -3.57
CA CYS A 224 4.23 4.90 -3.39
C CYS A 224 3.13 4.99 -2.31
N ALA A 225 3.45 5.51 -1.12
CA ALA A 225 2.46 5.70 -0.05
C ALA A 225 1.28 6.61 -0.49
N ARG A 226 1.56 7.69 -1.23
CA ARG A 226 0.52 8.58 -1.78
C ARG A 226 -0.31 7.92 -2.85
N LEU A 227 0.30 7.08 -3.68
CA LEU A 227 -0.40 6.28 -4.69
C LEU A 227 -1.41 5.35 -4.03
N ASP A 228 -0.99 4.60 -3.01
CA ASP A 228 -1.85 3.67 -2.28
C ASP A 228 -3.05 4.38 -1.64
N LEU A 229 -2.82 5.55 -1.00
CA LEU A 229 -3.90 6.38 -0.45
C LEU A 229 -4.87 6.90 -1.51
N SER A 230 -4.35 7.34 -2.66
CA SER A 230 -5.18 7.85 -3.76
C SER A 230 -6.04 6.75 -4.37
N VAL A 231 -5.48 5.56 -4.55
CA VAL A 231 -6.20 4.38 -5.04
C VAL A 231 -7.28 3.98 -4.04
N LEU A 232 -6.97 3.95 -2.74
CA LEU A 232 -7.97 3.66 -1.70
C LEU A 232 -9.13 4.67 -1.75
N LEU A 233 -8.84 5.98 -1.75
CA LEU A 233 -9.88 7.01 -1.81
C LEU A 233 -10.74 6.92 -3.07
N HIS A 234 -10.12 6.63 -4.21
CA HIS A 234 -10.84 6.43 -5.46
C HIS A 234 -11.83 5.27 -5.33
N TRP A 235 -11.39 4.12 -4.80
CA TRP A 235 -12.27 2.96 -4.61
C TRP A 235 -13.38 3.20 -3.60
N GLN A 236 -13.08 3.83 -2.46
CA GLN A 236 -14.11 4.15 -1.46
C GLN A 236 -15.13 5.17 -2.00
N GLY A 237 -14.68 6.15 -2.78
CA GLY A 237 -15.56 7.09 -3.47
C GLY A 237 -16.48 6.40 -4.49
N LEU A 238 -15.92 5.52 -5.32
CA LEU A 238 -16.72 4.72 -6.25
C LEU A 238 -17.74 3.86 -5.50
N ARG A 239 -17.30 3.13 -4.48
CA ARG A 239 -18.16 2.29 -3.67
C ARG A 239 -19.33 3.07 -3.08
N TYR A 240 -19.10 4.26 -2.54
CA TYR A 240 -20.16 5.12 -2.01
C TYR A 240 -21.26 5.36 -3.06
N TYR A 241 -20.89 5.79 -4.27
CA TYR A 241 -21.86 6.06 -5.33
C TYR A 241 -22.58 4.80 -5.82
N LEU A 242 -21.84 3.68 -5.89
CA LEU A 242 -22.37 2.40 -6.36
C LEU A 242 -23.28 1.72 -5.34
N GLN A 243 -23.08 1.94 -4.04
CA GLN A 243 -24.01 1.46 -3.01
C GLN A 243 -25.38 2.13 -3.14
N MET A 244 -25.41 3.44 -3.44
CA MET A 244 -26.66 4.14 -3.72
C MET A 244 -27.37 3.56 -4.94
N LEU A 245 -26.60 3.20 -5.98
CA LEU A 245 -27.12 2.54 -7.17
C LEU A 245 -27.78 1.20 -6.82
N VAL A 246 -27.11 0.34 -6.05
CA VAL A 246 -27.68 -0.98 -5.66
C VAL A 246 -28.96 -0.85 -4.82
N ALA A 247 -29.12 0.24 -4.07
CA ALA A 247 -30.31 0.47 -3.25
C ALA A 247 -31.54 0.96 -4.04
N MET A 248 -31.38 1.34 -5.32
CA MET A 248 -32.45 1.88 -6.14
C MET A 248 -33.33 0.77 -6.76
N PRO A 249 -34.67 0.83 -6.61
CA PRO A 249 -35.57 -0.20 -7.16
C PRO A 249 -35.61 -0.23 -8.69
N GLU A 250 -35.23 0.86 -9.36
CA GLU A 250 -35.19 0.97 -10.82
C GLU A 250 -33.90 0.41 -11.46
N VAL A 251 -32.92 -0.04 -10.67
CA VAL A 251 -31.66 -0.56 -11.21
C VAL A 251 -31.84 -1.98 -11.73
N PRO A 252 -31.41 -2.27 -12.98
CA PRO A 252 -31.49 -3.60 -13.54
C PRO A 252 -30.71 -4.66 -12.72
N LEU A 253 -31.25 -5.88 -12.63
CA LEU A 253 -30.63 -6.96 -11.87
C LEU A 253 -29.24 -7.35 -12.37
N ASP A 254 -29.01 -7.32 -13.69
CA ASP A 254 -27.70 -7.60 -14.28
C ASP A 254 -26.63 -6.57 -13.89
N VAL A 255 -27.04 -5.32 -13.61
CA VAL A 255 -26.16 -4.31 -13.03
C VAL A 255 -25.82 -4.67 -11.59
N ILE A 256 -26.81 -5.06 -10.78
CA ILE A 256 -26.58 -5.47 -9.38
C ILE A 256 -25.64 -6.69 -9.33
N ASP A 257 -25.91 -7.71 -10.14
CA ASP A 257 -25.09 -8.92 -10.24
C ASP A 257 -23.65 -8.57 -10.65
N TYR A 258 -23.48 -7.65 -11.61
CA TYR A 258 -22.17 -7.17 -12.03
C TYR A 258 -21.42 -6.46 -10.91
N LEU A 259 -22.09 -5.59 -10.14
CA LEU A 259 -21.50 -4.87 -9.02
C LEU A 259 -21.11 -5.80 -7.86
N GLN A 260 -21.92 -6.83 -7.59
CA GLN A 260 -21.68 -7.80 -6.53
C GLN A 260 -20.61 -8.84 -6.89
N ALA A 261 -20.36 -9.06 -8.19
CA ALA A 261 -19.34 -9.98 -8.66
C ALA A 261 -17.91 -9.44 -8.54
N ASP A 262 -17.74 -8.12 -8.38
CA ASP A 262 -16.42 -7.50 -8.29
C ASP A 262 -15.92 -7.49 -6.83
N PRO A 263 -14.87 -8.26 -6.50
CA PRO A 263 -14.38 -8.35 -5.13
C PRO A 263 -13.73 -7.04 -4.64
N GLU A 264 -13.21 -6.20 -5.55
CA GLU A 264 -12.62 -4.90 -5.19
C GLU A 264 -13.69 -3.89 -4.76
N LEU A 265 -14.93 -4.11 -5.19
CA LEU A 265 -16.10 -3.34 -4.80
C LEU A 265 -16.90 -3.96 -3.67
N SER A 266 -16.36 -4.97 -2.97
CA SER A 266 -17.02 -5.59 -1.83
C SER A 266 -17.74 -4.54 -0.99
N LEU A 267 -19.08 -4.59 -1.04
CA LEU A 267 -19.94 -3.57 -0.44
C LEU A 267 -20.00 -3.71 1.09
N GLU A 268 -19.23 -4.64 1.65
CA GLU A 268 -19.01 -4.87 3.07
C GLU A 268 -17.81 -4.03 3.53
N GLY A 269 -18.05 -3.14 4.48
CA GLY A 269 -17.05 -2.19 4.98
C GLY A 269 -17.72 -1.36 6.05
N SER A 270 -17.01 -1.21 7.16
CA SER A 270 -17.57 -0.70 8.41
C SER A 270 -17.46 0.81 8.52
N ALA A 271 -16.43 1.40 7.90
CA ALA A 271 -16.14 2.82 8.02
C ALA A 271 -16.91 3.66 6.98
N ALA A 272 -17.29 4.86 7.39
CA ALA A 272 -17.93 5.83 6.52
C ALA A 272 -16.90 6.54 5.63
N LEU A 273 -17.30 7.00 4.44
CA LEU A 273 -16.38 7.64 3.49
C LEU A 273 -15.63 8.82 4.10
N HIS A 274 -16.29 9.64 4.93
CA HIS A 274 -15.66 10.80 5.56
C HIS A 274 -14.51 10.42 6.52
N GLU A 275 -14.56 9.23 7.12
CA GLU A 275 -13.47 8.72 7.98
C GLU A 275 -12.23 8.43 7.14
N TYR A 276 -12.40 7.80 5.96
CA TYR A 276 -11.30 7.59 5.01
C TYR A 276 -10.71 8.92 4.50
N VAL A 277 -11.56 9.89 4.18
CA VAL A 277 -11.13 11.22 3.72
C VAL A 277 -10.32 11.92 4.80
N SER A 278 -10.84 11.99 6.03
CA SER A 278 -10.18 12.62 7.17
C SER A 278 -8.84 11.96 7.51
N MET A 279 -8.82 10.62 7.55
CA MET A 279 -7.61 9.84 7.78
C MET A 279 -6.57 10.07 6.67
N THR A 280 -6.98 10.02 5.40
CA THR A 280 -6.08 10.23 4.27
C THR A 280 -5.53 11.67 4.25
N GLN A 281 -6.37 12.66 4.49
CA GLN A 281 -5.94 14.06 4.64
C GLN A 281 -4.88 14.19 5.73
N SER A 282 -5.12 13.59 6.89
CA SER A 282 -4.18 13.62 8.01
C SER A 282 -2.83 13.00 7.68
N ILE A 283 -2.81 11.91 6.88
CA ILE A 283 -1.55 11.30 6.42
C ILE A 283 -0.87 12.19 5.38
N LEU A 284 -1.61 12.72 4.41
CA LEU A 284 -1.07 13.58 3.35
C LEU A 284 -0.51 14.89 3.90
N GLU A 285 -1.11 15.46 4.96
CA GLU A 285 -0.60 16.65 5.63
C GLU A 285 0.83 16.49 6.17
N VAL A 286 1.24 15.25 6.50
CA VAL A 286 2.60 14.95 6.94
C VAL A 286 3.59 15.00 5.79
N VAL A 287 3.24 14.44 4.62
CA VAL A 287 4.19 14.24 3.51
C VAL A 287 4.13 15.32 2.42
N GLU A 288 2.94 15.80 2.07
CA GLU A 288 2.73 16.85 1.06
C GLU A 288 1.31 17.44 1.19
N LYS A 289 1.20 18.60 1.85
CA LYS A 289 -0.08 19.29 2.04
C LYS A 289 -0.76 19.70 0.72
N GLU A 290 0.04 20.13 -0.25
CA GLU A 290 -0.43 20.64 -1.53
C GLU A 290 -0.04 19.67 -2.65
N GLY A 291 -0.96 18.79 -3.03
CA GLY A 291 -0.73 17.72 -4.01
C GLY A 291 -1.91 17.50 -4.95
N ALA A 292 -1.70 16.69 -5.99
CA ALA A 292 -2.75 16.31 -6.95
C ALA A 292 -3.89 15.52 -6.28
N GLU A 293 -3.62 14.92 -5.12
CA GLU A 293 -4.56 14.22 -4.26
C GLU A 293 -5.68 15.13 -3.74
N GLN A 294 -5.41 16.43 -3.58
CA GLN A 294 -6.43 17.38 -3.10
C GLN A 294 -7.57 17.54 -4.11
N ALA A 295 -7.28 17.42 -5.41
CA ALA A 295 -8.31 17.43 -6.44
C ALA A 295 -9.21 16.18 -6.34
N LEU A 296 -8.62 15.01 -5.99
CA LEU A 296 -9.38 13.78 -5.77
C LEU A 296 -10.28 13.91 -4.56
N ILE A 297 -9.76 14.43 -3.44
CA ILE A 297 -10.53 14.66 -2.22
C ILE A 297 -11.69 15.64 -2.47
N ALA A 298 -11.45 16.70 -3.24
CA ALA A 298 -12.44 17.74 -3.51
C ALA A 298 -13.67 17.25 -4.30
N VAL A 299 -13.55 16.14 -5.05
CA VAL A 299 -14.67 15.55 -5.80
C VAL A 299 -15.39 14.42 -5.06
N LEU A 300 -14.90 14.03 -3.89
CA LEU A 300 -15.57 13.04 -3.05
C LEU A 300 -16.80 13.65 -2.36
N PRO A 301 -17.85 12.84 -2.10
CA PRO A 301 -19.03 13.30 -1.40
C PRO A 301 -18.71 13.76 0.02
N THR A 302 -19.30 14.90 0.41
CA THR A 302 -19.25 15.44 1.78
C THR A 302 -20.45 14.95 2.59
N GLU A 303 -20.37 15.07 3.92
CA GLU A 303 -21.49 14.71 4.80
C GLU A 303 -22.79 15.47 4.48
N GLU A 304 -22.68 16.71 4.01
CA GLU A 304 -23.82 17.53 3.62
C GLU A 304 -24.53 16.99 2.36
N ASN A 305 -23.79 16.35 1.45
CA ASN A 305 -24.35 15.71 0.26
C ASN A 305 -25.05 14.37 0.56
N ASN A 306 -24.86 13.78 1.76
CA ASN A 306 -25.44 12.48 2.13
C ASN A 306 -26.98 12.49 2.28
N ALA A 307 -27.60 13.67 2.41
CA ALA A 307 -29.03 13.77 2.72
C ALA A 307 -29.95 13.77 1.49
N SER A 308 -29.42 14.02 0.28
CA SER A 308 -30.23 14.09 -0.93
C SER A 308 -30.23 12.77 -1.71
N VAL A 309 -31.42 12.30 -2.07
CA VAL A 309 -31.58 11.19 -3.02
C VAL A 309 -31.03 11.61 -4.38
N MET A 310 -29.93 10.97 -4.82
CA MET A 310 -29.36 11.19 -6.14
C MET A 310 -30.13 10.39 -7.19
N SER A 311 -30.25 10.94 -8.39
CA SER A 311 -30.75 10.20 -9.56
C SER A 311 -29.64 9.31 -10.14
N LEU A 312 -30.04 8.29 -10.92
CA LEU A 312 -29.12 7.45 -11.71
C LEU A 312 -28.14 8.29 -12.55
N LYS A 313 -28.64 9.39 -13.13
CA LYS A 313 -27.83 10.27 -13.96
C LYS A 313 -26.76 10.99 -13.13
N GLU A 314 -27.10 11.47 -11.94
CA GLU A 314 -26.13 12.15 -11.06
C GLU A 314 -25.06 11.18 -10.59
N ILE A 315 -25.42 9.96 -10.19
CA ILE A 315 -24.46 8.90 -9.85
C ILE A 315 -23.44 8.68 -10.99
N GLY A 316 -23.94 8.52 -12.22
CA GLY A 316 -23.07 8.35 -13.39
C GLY A 316 -22.13 9.53 -13.64
N VAL A 317 -22.61 10.77 -13.46
CA VAL A 317 -21.78 11.99 -13.57
C VAL A 317 -20.66 11.99 -12.52
N HIS A 318 -20.96 11.68 -11.27
CA HIS A 318 -19.95 11.68 -10.20
C HIS A 318 -18.92 10.56 -10.37
N CYS A 319 -19.34 9.35 -10.74
CA CYS A 319 -18.40 8.26 -11.05
C CYS A 319 -17.44 8.66 -12.20
N PHE A 320 -17.96 9.34 -13.23
CA PHE A 320 -17.14 9.82 -14.34
C PHE A 320 -16.19 10.96 -13.95
N GLU A 321 -16.64 11.89 -13.11
CA GLU A 321 -15.81 12.96 -12.57
C GLU A 321 -14.66 12.39 -11.71
N LEU A 322 -14.98 11.45 -10.83
CA LEU A 322 -14.01 10.76 -9.98
C LEU A 322 -12.93 10.03 -10.80
N GLU A 323 -13.36 9.29 -11.83
CA GLU A 323 -12.46 8.64 -12.81
C GLU A 323 -11.60 9.66 -13.56
N THR A 324 -12.17 10.79 -13.98
CA THR A 324 -11.46 11.85 -14.70
C THR A 324 -10.39 12.50 -13.82
N VAL A 325 -10.69 12.75 -12.57
CA VAL A 325 -9.73 13.30 -11.61
C VAL A 325 -8.63 12.29 -11.30
N MET A 326 -8.97 11.01 -11.11
CA MET A 326 -7.98 9.94 -10.91
C MET A 326 -7.02 9.84 -12.11
N ARG A 327 -7.52 9.90 -13.35
CA ARG A 327 -6.69 9.96 -14.57
C ARG A 327 -5.70 11.12 -14.57
N LYS A 328 -6.13 12.31 -14.14
CA LYS A 328 -5.27 13.50 -14.05
C LYS A 328 -4.20 13.35 -12.97
N LEU A 329 -4.60 12.83 -11.81
CA LEU A 329 -3.70 12.54 -10.69
C LEU A 329 -2.61 11.57 -11.17
N VAL A 330 -2.98 10.49 -11.85
CA VAL A 330 -2.04 9.50 -12.37
C VAL A 330 -1.05 10.09 -13.37
N CYS A 331 -1.52 10.87 -14.34
CA CYS A 331 -0.62 11.53 -15.29
C CYS A 331 0.39 12.43 -14.56
N THR A 332 -0.06 13.16 -13.54
CA THR A 332 0.78 14.07 -12.75
C THR A 332 1.82 13.31 -11.94
N GLN A 333 1.39 12.29 -11.20
CA GLN A 333 2.27 11.50 -10.35
C GLN A 333 3.22 10.61 -11.17
N GLN A 334 2.81 10.12 -12.34
CA GLN A 334 3.71 9.37 -13.23
C GLN A 334 4.88 10.24 -13.72
N VAL A 335 4.66 11.53 -14.00
CA VAL A 335 5.77 12.43 -14.37
C VAL A 335 6.79 12.54 -13.22
N LYS A 336 6.32 12.68 -11.98
CA LYS A 336 7.21 12.68 -10.81
C LYS A 336 7.93 11.35 -10.63
N LEU A 337 7.22 10.23 -10.82
CA LEU A 337 7.80 8.88 -10.76
C LEU A 337 8.88 8.67 -11.83
N ASP A 338 8.63 9.11 -13.05
CA ASP A 338 9.59 9.06 -14.16
C ASP A 338 10.84 9.88 -13.82
N GLN A 339 10.69 11.05 -13.17
CA GLN A 339 11.83 11.85 -12.70
C GLN A 339 12.65 11.11 -11.63
N ILE A 340 12.00 10.57 -10.59
CA ILE A 340 12.66 9.81 -9.51
C ILE A 340 13.43 8.60 -10.06
N LEU A 341 12.80 7.86 -10.98
CA LEU A 341 13.38 6.69 -11.64
C LEU A 341 14.32 7.05 -12.81
N GLN A 342 14.48 8.34 -13.12
CA GLN A 342 15.22 8.87 -14.27
C GLN A 342 14.79 8.27 -15.62
N LYS A 343 13.52 7.89 -15.74
CA LYS A 343 12.92 7.36 -16.96
C LYS A 343 12.64 8.46 -17.96
N SER A 344 12.56 8.07 -19.24
CA SER A 344 12.01 8.96 -20.25
C SER A 344 10.53 9.23 -19.91
N PRO A 345 10.03 10.46 -20.07
CA PRO A 345 8.64 10.78 -19.75
C PRO A 345 7.68 9.81 -20.43
N SER A 346 6.80 9.20 -19.63
CA SER A 346 5.77 8.31 -20.13
C SER A 346 4.81 9.05 -21.08
N ALA A 347 4.33 8.34 -22.11
CA ALA A 347 3.34 8.87 -23.04
C ALA A 347 1.91 8.81 -22.47
N LEU A 348 1.76 8.77 -21.14
CA LEU A 348 0.46 8.73 -20.49
C LEU A 348 -0.31 10.02 -20.78
N SER A 349 -1.61 9.86 -21.00
CA SER A 349 -2.53 10.98 -21.11
C SER A 349 -3.88 10.58 -20.55
N ILE A 350 -4.65 11.57 -20.12
CA ILE A 350 -6.01 11.40 -19.60
C ILE A 350 -6.86 10.55 -20.56
N LYS A 351 -6.67 10.72 -21.88
CA LYS A 351 -7.40 10.00 -22.94
C LYS A 351 -6.86 8.60 -23.24
N ARG A 352 -5.56 8.35 -23.08
CA ARG A 352 -4.91 7.07 -23.44
C ARG A 352 -4.69 6.12 -22.27
N TRP A 353 -4.92 6.56 -21.04
CA TRP A 353 -4.72 5.68 -19.90
C TRP A 353 -5.83 4.63 -19.81
N SER A 354 -5.41 3.37 -19.90
CA SER A 354 -6.21 2.18 -19.63
C SER A 354 -5.28 1.14 -19.00
N PRO A 355 -5.56 0.60 -17.80
CA PRO A 355 -6.65 0.96 -16.91
C PRO A 355 -6.18 1.79 -15.70
N ALA A 356 -6.94 2.82 -15.35
CA ALA A 356 -7.07 3.16 -13.94
C ALA A 356 -7.60 1.94 -13.18
N PRO A 357 -7.22 1.75 -11.90
CA PRO A 357 -8.02 0.90 -11.02
C PRO A 357 -9.52 1.21 -11.26
N GLY A 358 -10.31 0.20 -11.61
CA GLY A 358 -11.74 0.37 -11.89
C GLY A 358 -12.15 0.90 -13.27
N SER A 359 -11.23 1.32 -14.16
CA SER A 359 -11.64 1.91 -15.45
C SER A 359 -12.22 0.93 -16.47
N LEU A 360 -11.78 -0.33 -16.46
CA LEU A 360 -12.46 -1.40 -17.23
C LEU A 360 -13.84 -1.69 -16.62
N PHE A 361 -13.92 -1.66 -15.30
CA PHE A 361 -15.14 -1.84 -14.56
C PHE A 361 -16.18 -0.75 -14.90
N LEU A 362 -15.82 0.53 -14.84
CA LEU A 362 -16.73 1.64 -15.17
C LEU A 362 -17.16 1.63 -16.65
N LYS A 363 -16.24 1.30 -17.57
CA LYS A 363 -16.60 1.15 -18.99
C LYS A 363 -17.64 0.06 -19.20
N GLN A 364 -17.49 -1.06 -18.51
CA GLN A 364 -18.44 -2.17 -18.60
C GLN A 364 -19.76 -1.81 -17.90
N LEU A 365 -19.72 -1.16 -16.74
CA LEU A 365 -20.89 -0.65 -16.02
C LEU A 365 -21.70 0.30 -16.92
N PHE A 366 -21.06 1.27 -17.57
CA PHE A 366 -21.74 2.21 -18.47
C PHE A 366 -22.30 1.55 -19.73
N LYS A 367 -21.71 0.43 -20.16
CA LYS A 367 -22.25 -0.37 -21.27
C LYS A 367 -23.53 -1.12 -20.89
N ILE A 368 -23.61 -1.66 -19.68
CA ILE A 368 -24.80 -2.39 -19.19
C ILE A 368 -25.87 -1.45 -18.60
N ALA A 369 -25.47 -0.26 -18.16
CA ALA A 369 -26.35 0.77 -17.61
C ALA A 369 -26.23 2.11 -18.36
N PRO A 370 -26.64 2.19 -19.65
CA PRO A 370 -26.50 3.39 -20.47
C PRO A 370 -27.21 4.62 -19.89
N GLN A 371 -28.22 4.43 -19.04
CA GLN A 371 -28.91 5.50 -18.31
C GLN A 371 -27.99 6.30 -17.37
N LEU A 372 -26.84 5.74 -16.95
CA LEU A 372 -25.82 6.46 -16.19
C LEU A 372 -25.07 7.50 -17.05
N THR A 373 -25.13 7.40 -18.37
CA THR A 373 -24.28 8.17 -19.29
C THR A 373 -24.94 9.39 -19.91
N GLY A 374 -26.18 9.73 -19.53
CA GLY A 374 -27.17 10.55 -20.27
C GLY A 374 -26.79 11.93 -20.84
N SER A 375 -25.53 12.37 -20.73
CA SER A 375 -24.94 13.48 -21.50
C SER A 375 -23.39 13.50 -21.45
N ILE A 376 -22.74 12.44 -20.97
CA ILE A 376 -21.28 12.31 -20.89
C ILE A 376 -20.77 12.07 -22.32
N ARG A 377 -20.69 13.12 -23.13
CA ARG A 377 -20.18 13.05 -24.49
C ARG A 377 -18.66 12.92 -24.46
N GLU A 378 -18.18 11.86 -25.12
CA GLU A 378 -16.81 11.49 -25.55
C GLU A 378 -15.62 12.33 -25.07
#